data_AF-A0A2S2N8C9-F1
#
_entry.id   AF-A0A2S2N8C9-F1
#
_cell.length_a   1.000
_cell.length_b   1.000
_cell.length_c   1.000
_cell.angle_alpha   90.00
_cell.angle_beta   90.00
_cell.angle_gamma   90.00
#
_symmetry.space_group_name_H-M   'P 1'
#
loop_
_entity.id
_entity.type
_entity.pdbx_description
1 polymer ?
#
loop_
_entity_poly.entity_id
_entity_poly.type
_entity_poly.pdbx_seq_one_letter_code
_entity_poly.pdbx_strand_id
1 'polypeptide(L)'
;MDICFYKNLEIQAVMLDEIIQSPENPSLDYVITLETKSLRDTRQLLDKVSIGEAIKFINDNPHPRLSRLLAEASLQALDLSTSETAFVQCKDYYGIKLVKQLANINDTLLKQAEVAVYFGDYVKAE
;
A
#
# COMPACT_ATOMS: atom_id res chain seq x y z
N MET A 1 15.46 -4.47 -24.73
CA MET A 1 15.15 -3.13 -24.20
C MET A 1 13.77 -3.28 -23.60
N ASP A 2 13.70 -3.48 -22.29
CA ASP A 2 12.44 -3.86 -21.63
C ASP A 2 11.61 -2.60 -21.41
N ILE A 3 10.53 -2.49 -22.18
CA ILE A 3 9.61 -1.34 -22.26
C ILE A 3 8.60 -1.31 -21.11
N CYS A 4 8.59 -2.38 -20.31
CA CYS A 4 7.68 -2.58 -19.20
C CYS A 4 8.48 -3.06 -17.98
N PHE A 5 8.22 -2.44 -16.84
CA PHE A 5 8.81 -2.81 -15.57
C PHE A 5 7.72 -3.38 -14.66
N TYR A 6 7.90 -4.62 -14.23
CA TYR A 6 7.03 -5.26 -13.25
C TYR A 6 7.70 -5.25 -11.88
N LYS A 7 7.07 -4.60 -10.91
CA LYS A 7 7.51 -4.65 -9.52
C LYS A 7 6.30 -4.50 -8.62
N ASN A 8 6.28 -5.27 -7.53
CA ASN A 8 5.28 -5.10 -6.49
C ASN A 8 3.85 -5.17 -7.07
N LEU A 9 3.47 -6.16 -7.90
CA LEU A 9 2.10 -6.26 -8.45
C LEU A 9 1.61 -5.05 -9.28
N GLU A 10 2.51 -4.18 -9.71
CA GLU A 10 2.28 -3.10 -10.66
C GLU A 10 3.17 -3.30 -11.89
N ILE A 11 2.60 -2.98 -13.05
CA ILE A 11 3.31 -2.93 -14.32
C ILE A 11 3.41 -1.45 -14.68
N GLN A 12 4.61 -0.89 -14.65
CA GLN A 12 4.88 0.37 -15.34
C GLN A 12 5.15 0.08 -16.80
N ALA A 13 4.39 0.72 -17.68
CA ALA A 13 4.61 0.65 -19.12
C ALA A 13 4.71 2.07 -19.67
N VAL A 14 5.42 2.21 -20.78
CA VAL A 14 5.62 3.51 -21.43
C VAL A 14 5.00 3.47 -22.82
N MET A 15 4.22 4.49 -23.15
CA MET A 15 3.65 4.66 -24.48
C MET A 15 4.74 5.15 -25.44
N LEU A 16 5.41 4.20 -26.08
CA LEU A 16 6.55 4.47 -26.96
C LEU A 16 6.13 5.29 -28.19
N ASP A 17 4.91 5.06 -28.69
CA ASP A 17 4.36 5.67 -29.90
C ASP A 17 4.33 7.21 -29.77
N GLU A 18 3.89 7.70 -28.62
CA GLU A 18 3.82 9.13 -28.27
C GLU A 18 5.22 9.73 -28.10
N ILE A 19 6.15 8.99 -27.47
CA ILE A 19 7.54 9.43 -27.29
C ILE A 19 8.27 9.51 -28.62
N ILE A 20 8.03 8.57 -29.54
CA ILE A 20 8.63 8.57 -30.88
C ILE A 20 8.10 9.73 -31.72
N GLN A 21 6.88 10.19 -31.46
CA GLN A 21 6.26 11.32 -32.16
C GLN A 21 6.86 12.67 -31.73
N SER A 22 7.42 12.78 -30.54
CA SER A 22 8.11 13.98 -30.03
C SER A 22 9.29 13.62 -29.13
N PRO A 23 10.38 13.08 -29.71
CA PRO A 23 11.51 12.53 -28.94
C PRO A 23 12.33 13.61 -28.22
N GLU A 24 12.20 14.88 -28.63
CA GLU A 24 12.93 16.00 -28.02
C GLU A 24 12.31 16.48 -26.70
N ASN A 25 11.07 16.08 -26.39
CA ASN A 25 10.41 16.46 -25.14
C ASN A 25 9.47 15.35 -24.62
N PRO A 26 10.00 14.21 -24.14
CA PRO A 26 9.19 13.14 -23.57
C PRO A 26 8.49 13.61 -22.27
N SER A 27 7.17 13.39 -22.16
CA SER A 27 6.40 13.65 -20.95
C SER A 27 6.33 12.42 -20.05
N LEU A 28 6.27 12.63 -18.74
CA LEU A 28 5.95 11.59 -17.75
C LEU A 28 4.51 11.09 -17.85
N ASP A 29 3.62 11.86 -18.49
CA ASP A 29 2.22 11.46 -18.73
C ASP A 29 2.11 10.20 -19.61
N TYR A 30 3.19 9.88 -20.34
CA TYR A 30 3.27 8.69 -21.19
C TYR A 30 3.68 7.43 -20.42
N VAL A 31 3.97 7.55 -19.12
CA VAL A 31 4.24 6.42 -18.23
C VAL A 31 2.93 5.99 -17.56
N ILE A 32 2.39 4.85 -17.97
CA ILE A 32 1.19 4.26 -17.38
C ILE A 32 1.57 3.25 -16.29
N THR A 33 0.84 3.26 -15.17
CA THR A 33 0.97 2.25 -14.12
C THR A 33 -0.29 1.40 -14.10
N LEU A 34 -0.15 0.13 -14.46
CA LEU A 34 -1.22 -0.86 -14.49
C LEU A 34 -1.14 -1.74 -13.24
N GLU A 35 -2.17 -1.66 -12.40
CA GLU A 35 -2.29 -2.54 -11.24
C GLU A 35 -2.76 -3.93 -11.67
N THR A 36 -2.13 -4.98 -11.12
CA THR A 36 -2.60 -6.36 -11.31
C THR A 36 -3.99 -6.57 -10.71
N LYS A 37 -4.69 -7.59 -11.22
CA LYS A 37 -6.04 -7.95 -10.75
C LYS A 37 -6.07 -8.17 -9.23
N SER A 38 -5.09 -8.88 -8.66
CA SER A 38 -5.03 -9.16 -7.22
C SER A 38 -4.93 -7.90 -6.36
N LEU A 39 -4.25 -6.86 -6.85
CA LEU A 39 -4.12 -5.58 -6.15
C LEU A 39 -5.42 -4.78 -6.17
N ARG A 40 -6.09 -4.75 -7.32
CA ARG A 40 -7.43 -4.16 -7.47
C ARG A 40 -8.47 -4.87 -6.62
N ASP A 41 -8.49 -6.20 -6.64
CA ASP A 41 -9.42 -7.02 -5.87
C ASP A 41 -9.19 -6.80 -4.36
N THR A 42 -7.93 -6.76 -3.90
CA THR A 42 -7.62 -6.49 -2.48
C THR A 42 -8.04 -5.08 -2.07
N ARG A 43 -7.79 -4.04 -2.89
CA ARG A 43 -8.24 -2.67 -2.58
C ARG A 43 -9.78 -2.59 -2.52
N GLN A 44 -10.47 -3.22 -3.46
CA GLN A 44 -11.93 -3.29 -3.43
C GLN A 44 -12.46 -4.02 -2.19
N LEU A 45 -11.80 -5.10 -1.77
CA LEU A 45 -12.15 -5.81 -0.53
C LEU A 45 -11.92 -4.95 0.71
N LEU A 46 -10.85 -4.16 0.75
CA LEU A 46 -10.57 -3.25 1.87
C LEU A 46 -11.54 -2.05 1.93
N ASP A 47 -11.99 -1.54 0.77
CA ASP A 47 -12.93 -0.42 0.69
C ASP A 47 -14.39 -0.83 0.92
N LYS A 48 -14.79 -2.01 0.42
CA LYS A 48 -16.20 -2.44 0.40
C LYS A 48 -16.53 -3.52 1.43
N VAL A 49 -15.52 -4.20 1.97
CA VAL A 49 -15.72 -5.36 2.84
C VAL A 49 -14.88 -5.26 4.11
N SER A 50 -15.22 -6.06 5.12
CA SER A 50 -14.49 -6.12 6.38
C SER A 50 -13.06 -6.62 6.19
N ILE A 51 -12.14 -6.15 7.05
CA ILE A 51 -10.73 -6.59 7.14
C ILE A 51 -10.60 -8.12 7.15
N GLY A 52 -11.57 -8.83 7.72
CA GLY A 52 -11.61 -10.29 7.78
C GLY A 52 -11.64 -10.99 6.41
N GLU A 53 -12.29 -10.42 5.40
CA GLU A 53 -12.29 -11.02 4.05
C GLU A 53 -10.98 -10.72 3.31
N ALA A 54 -10.39 -9.54 3.52
CA ALA A 54 -9.08 -9.21 2.99
C ALA A 54 -7.99 -10.15 3.53
N ILE A 55 -8.05 -10.52 4.82
CA ILE A 55 -7.16 -11.53 5.42
C ILE A 55 -7.27 -12.88 4.68
N LYS A 56 -8.49 -13.36 4.42
CA LYS A 56 -8.71 -14.62 3.69
C LYS A 56 -8.13 -14.55 2.29
N PHE A 57 -8.40 -13.47 1.55
CA PHE A 57 -7.89 -13.29 0.20
C PHE A 57 -6.35 -13.29 0.14
N ILE A 58 -5.70 -12.67 1.13
CA ILE A 58 -4.23 -12.63 1.25
C ILE A 58 -3.65 -13.98 1.63
N ASN A 59 -4.33 -14.75 2.49
CA ASN A 59 -3.92 -16.11 2.79
C ASN A 59 -4.02 -17.02 1.56
N ASP A 60 -5.05 -16.82 0.72
CA ASP A 60 -5.22 -17.55 -0.53
C ASP A 60 -4.23 -17.08 -1.63
N ASN A 61 -3.77 -15.82 -1.56
CA ASN A 61 -2.83 -15.21 -2.49
C ASN A 61 -1.66 -14.52 -1.75
N PRO A 62 -0.71 -15.29 -1.20
CA PRO A 62 0.35 -14.74 -0.36
C PRO A 62 1.30 -13.86 -1.18
N HIS A 63 1.28 -12.54 -0.93
CA HIS A 63 2.18 -11.60 -1.58
C HIS A 63 2.51 -10.42 -0.65
N PRO A 64 3.80 -10.03 -0.50
CA PRO A 64 4.23 -8.96 0.43
C PRO A 64 3.48 -7.64 0.26
N ARG A 65 3.15 -7.27 -0.98
CA ARG A 65 2.37 -6.04 -1.22
C ARG A 65 0.92 -6.11 -0.73
N LEU A 66 0.28 -7.27 -0.83
CA LEU A 66 -1.11 -7.41 -0.37
C LEU A 66 -1.14 -7.41 1.17
N SER A 67 -0.20 -8.11 1.80
CA SER A 67 0.01 -8.04 3.25
C SER A 67 0.30 -6.60 3.70
N ARG A 68 1.02 -5.79 2.90
CA ARG A 68 1.29 -4.39 3.23
C ARG A 68 0.02 -3.53 3.16
N LEU A 69 -0.81 -3.73 2.13
CA LEU A 69 -2.12 -3.06 2.03
C LEU A 69 -3.02 -3.39 3.21
N LEU A 70 -3.05 -4.66 3.63
CA LEU A 70 -3.78 -5.08 4.83
C LEU A 70 -3.22 -4.41 6.09
N ALA A 71 -1.90 -4.37 6.24
CA ALA A 71 -1.26 -3.73 7.40
C ALA A 71 -1.61 -2.25 7.50
N GLU A 72 -1.59 -1.55 6.37
CA GLU A 72 -1.97 -0.13 6.23
C GLU A 72 -3.45 0.09 6.55
N ALA A 73 -4.36 -0.72 6.00
CA ALA A 73 -5.79 -0.63 6.30
C ALA A 73 -6.12 -0.94 7.77
N SER A 74 -5.48 -1.96 8.35
CA SER A 74 -5.62 -2.29 9.77
C SER A 74 -5.07 -1.20 10.68
N LEU A 75 -3.99 -0.50 10.28
CA LEU A 75 -3.47 0.69 10.98
C LEU A 75 -4.51 1.81 11.02
N GLN A 76 -5.16 2.09 9.88
CA GLN A 76 -6.22 3.11 9.80
C GLN A 76 -7.44 2.73 10.66
N ALA A 77 -7.76 1.44 10.75
CA ALA A 77 -8.81 0.93 11.62
C ALA A 77 -8.41 0.80 13.12
N LEU A 78 -7.19 1.20 13.49
CA LEU A 78 -6.59 1.04 14.82
C LEU A 78 -6.50 -0.43 15.31
N ASP A 79 -6.56 -1.40 14.39
CA ASP A 79 -6.33 -2.81 14.69
C ASP A 79 -4.82 -3.12 14.63
N LEU A 80 -4.15 -2.82 15.74
CA LEU A 80 -2.70 -3.00 15.89
C LEU A 80 -2.27 -4.47 15.79
N SER A 81 -3.12 -5.42 16.23
CA SER A 81 -2.80 -6.85 16.22
C SER A 81 -2.74 -7.40 14.80
N THR A 82 -3.76 -7.12 14.00
CA THR A 82 -3.79 -7.52 12.59
C THR A 82 -2.70 -6.79 11.80
N SER A 83 -2.48 -5.51 12.09
CA SER A 83 -1.44 -4.72 11.42
C SER A 83 -0.03 -5.26 11.68
N GLU A 84 0.33 -5.58 12.93
CA GLU A 84 1.65 -6.15 13.25
C GLU A 84 1.88 -7.46 12.51
N THR A 85 0.89 -8.36 12.53
CA THR A 85 0.95 -9.67 11.88
C THR A 85 1.16 -9.52 10.37
N ALA A 86 0.44 -8.59 9.75
CA ALA A 86 0.55 -8.29 8.34
C ALA A 86 1.93 -7.68 7.98
N PHE A 87 2.49 -6.79 8.82
CA PHE A 87 3.85 -6.27 8.60
C PHE A 87 4.95 -7.32 8.78
N VAL A 88 4.77 -8.26 9.71
CA VAL A 88 5.68 -9.41 9.87
C VAL A 88 5.71 -10.26 8.61
N GLN A 89 4.56 -10.51 7.97
CA GLN A 89 4.50 -11.21 6.68
C GLN A 89 5.21 -10.45 5.56
N CYS A 90 5.18 -9.10 5.58
CA CYS A 90 5.89 -8.25 4.63
C CYS A 90 7.38 -8.10 4.91
N LYS A 91 7.85 -8.55 6.09
CA LYS A 91 9.20 -8.25 6.64
C LYS A 91 9.49 -6.74 6.70
N ASP A 92 8.45 -5.94 6.95
CA ASP A 92 8.57 -4.49 7.05
C ASP A 92 8.87 -4.08 8.50
N TYR A 93 10.16 -4.01 8.82
CA TYR A 93 10.64 -3.67 10.17
C TYR A 93 10.25 -2.26 10.61
N TYR A 94 10.05 -1.34 9.66
CA TYR A 94 9.64 0.02 9.96
C TYR A 94 8.18 0.04 10.43
N GLY A 95 7.30 -0.65 9.72
CA GLY A 95 5.90 -0.83 10.13
C GLY A 95 5.75 -1.52 11.50
N ILE A 96 6.54 -2.56 11.77
CA ILE A 96 6.52 -3.25 13.08
C ILE A 96 6.92 -2.31 14.22
N LYS A 97 7.96 -1.47 14.01
CA LYS A 97 8.36 -0.49 15.03
C LYS A 97 7.27 0.53 15.31
N LEU A 98 6.63 1.05 14.26
CA LEU A 98 5.51 1.98 14.40
C LEU A 98 4.37 1.36 15.22
N VAL A 99 3.93 0.14 14.89
CA VAL A 99 2.84 -0.53 15.62
C VAL A 99 3.20 -0.72 17.11
N LYS A 100 4.47 -1.03 17.42
CA LYS A 100 4.94 -1.12 18.80
C LYS A 100 4.97 0.23 19.52
N GLN A 101 5.32 1.31 18.83
CA GLN A 101 5.25 2.67 19.39
C GLN A 101 3.79 3.05 19.68
N LEU A 102 2.89 2.82 18.72
CA LEU A 102 1.45 3.04 18.86
C LEU A 102 0.84 2.19 19.99
N ALA A 103 1.30 0.96 20.20
CA ALA A 103 0.85 0.11 21.29
C ALA A 103 1.23 0.67 22.67
N ASN A 104 2.35 1.40 22.77
CA ASN A 104 2.84 1.99 24.02
C ASN A 104 2.22 3.37 24.33
N ILE A 105 1.63 4.03 23.34
CA ILE A 105 0.90 5.27 23.52
C ILE A 105 -0.46 4.95 24.17
N ASN A 106 -0.87 5.71 25.19
CA ASN A 106 -2.18 5.53 25.84
C ASN A 106 -3.27 6.43 25.25
N ASP A 107 -2.88 7.54 24.64
CA ASP A 107 -3.81 8.52 24.05
C ASP A 107 -4.19 8.12 22.61
N THR A 108 -5.49 7.95 22.37
CA THR A 108 -6.03 7.61 21.06
C THR A 108 -5.84 8.71 20.02
N LEU A 109 -5.80 9.98 20.42
CA LEU A 109 -5.55 11.10 19.50
C LEU A 109 -4.12 11.07 18.99
N LEU A 110 -3.15 10.85 19.89
CA LEU A 110 -1.73 10.71 19.51
C LEU A 110 -1.50 9.50 18.60
N LYS A 111 -2.23 8.39 18.81
CA LYS A 111 -2.16 7.24 17.89
C LYS A 111 -2.63 7.60 16.49
N GLN A 112 -3.79 8.26 16.37
CA GLN A 112 -4.31 8.66 15.07
C GLN A 112 -3.40 9.67 14.37
N ALA A 113 -2.80 10.60 15.13
CA ALA A 113 -1.83 11.55 14.61
C ALA A 113 -0.57 10.85 14.08
N GLU A 114 0.03 9.92 14.82
CA GLU A 114 1.19 9.15 14.33
C GLU A 114 0.86 8.30 13.09
N VAL A 115 -0.35 7.71 13.04
CA VAL A 115 -0.83 7.01 11.85
C VAL A 115 -0.95 7.97 10.67
N ALA A 116 -1.53 9.16 10.85
CA ALA A 116 -1.63 10.18 9.79
C ALA A 116 -0.25 10.64 9.29
N VAL A 117 0.70 10.85 10.20
CA VAL A 117 2.10 11.18 9.88
C VAL A 117 2.76 10.06 9.08
N TYR A 118 2.51 8.79 9.45
CA TYR A 118 3.05 7.64 8.72
C TYR A 118 2.57 7.56 7.27
N PHE A 119 1.32 7.93 7.00
CA PHE A 119 0.78 8.01 5.64
C PHE A 119 1.20 9.27 4.85
N GLY A 120 1.95 10.18 5.48
CA GLY A 120 2.33 11.47 4.88
C GLY A 120 1.15 12.42 4.70
N ASP A 121 0.03 12.17 5.39
CA ASP A 121 -1.22 12.91 5.30
C ASP A 121 -1.19 14.07 6.32
N TYR A 122 -0.27 15.02 6.11
CA TYR A 122 0.02 16.11 7.07
C TYR A 122 -1.20 17.00 7.38
N VAL A 123 -2.21 17.01 6.51
CA VAL A 123 -3.46 17.78 6.69
C VAL A 123 -4.36 17.19 7.78
N LYS A 124 -4.23 15.90 8.11
CA LYS A 124 -4.96 15.25 9.22
C LYS A 124 -4.16 15.20 10.53
N ALA A 125 -2.91 15.62 10.51
CA ALA A 125 -2.00 15.55 11.64
C ALA A 125 -1.96 16.83 12.50
N GLU A 126 -2.61 17.91 12.04
CA GLU A 126 -2.75 19.21 12.72
C GLU A 126 -4.11 19.32 13.44
#